data_AF-A0A0Q6SEN8-F1
#
_entry.id   AF-A0A0Q6SEN8-F1
#
_cell.length_a   1.000
_cell.length_b   1.000
_cell.length_c   1.000
_cell.angle_alpha   90.00
_cell.angle_beta   90.00
_cell.angle_gamma   90.00
#
_symmetry.space_group_name_H-M   'P 1'
#
loop_
_entity.id
_entity.type
_entity.pdbx_description
1 polymer ?
#
loop_
_entity_poly.entity_id
_entity_poly.type
_entity_poly.pdbx_seq_one_letter_code
_entity_poly.pdbx_strand_id
1 'polypeptide(L)'
;MIKIAAFGTYSLALACCLLVSGILYAEEKNMLPPPRDPTTAIREEYDMALRSNTPEAWRRFIARHRGHPLAIEASDHLQKAQNGNP
;
A
#
# COMPACT_ATOMS: atom_id res chain seq x y z
N MET A 1 42.70 -1.85 -48.34
CA MET A 1 41.23 -1.89 -48.57
C MET A 1 40.65 -2.96 -47.65
N ILE A 2 39.98 -2.59 -46.56
CA ILE A 2 39.33 -3.53 -45.63
C ILE A 2 37.85 -3.13 -45.50
N LYS A 3 36.98 -4.13 -45.73
CA LYS A 3 35.52 -4.10 -45.74
C LYS A 3 34.96 -3.88 -44.33
N ILE A 4 33.96 -3.02 -44.19
CA ILE A 4 33.11 -2.95 -43.00
C ILE A 4 31.66 -3.13 -43.46
N ALA A 5 31.12 -4.33 -43.26
CA ALA A 5 29.71 -4.65 -43.52
C ALA A 5 29.21 -5.56 -42.40
N ALA A 6 28.86 -4.98 -41.25
CA ALA A 6 28.19 -5.69 -40.15
C ALA A 6 27.62 -4.70 -39.12
N PHE A 7 26.68 -3.82 -39.50
CA PHE A 7 25.98 -2.96 -38.52
C PHE A 7 24.44 -2.99 -38.66
N GLY A 8 23.88 -3.67 -39.67
CA GLY A 8 22.45 -3.59 -39.97
C GLY A 8 21.53 -4.56 -39.23
N THR A 9 22.03 -5.68 -38.70
CA THR A 9 21.19 -6.76 -38.16
C THR A 9 20.98 -6.70 -36.66
N TYR A 10 21.92 -6.13 -35.90
CA TYR A 10 21.81 -6.03 -34.43
C TYR A 10 20.73 -5.05 -33.96
N SER A 11 20.39 -4.06 -34.78
CA SER A 11 19.41 -3.02 -34.43
C SER A 11 17.97 -3.54 -34.39
N LEU A 12 17.61 -4.46 -35.28
CA LEU A 12 16.24 -5.00 -35.35
C LEU A 12 15.94 -6.00 -34.23
N ALA A 13 16.91 -6.85 -33.88
CA ALA A 13 16.76 -7.84 -32.82
C ALA A 13 16.66 -7.18 -31.42
N LEU A 14 17.44 -6.12 -31.18
CA LEU A 14 17.37 -5.35 -29.94
C LEU A 14 16.02 -4.61 -29.80
N ALA A 15 15.52 -4.03 -30.89
CA ALA A 15 14.21 -3.38 -30.92
C ALA A 15 13.05 -4.37 -30.68
N CYS A 16 13.16 -5.61 -31.19
CA CYS A 16 12.17 -6.64 -30.97
C CYS A 16 12.13 -7.11 -29.50
N CYS A 17 13.30 -7.30 -28.86
CA CYS A 17 13.38 -7.65 -27.44
C CYS A 17 12.76 -6.58 -26.50
N LEU A 18 12.93 -5.30 -26.82
CA LEU A 18 12.34 -4.20 -26.04
C LEU A 18 10.81 -4.12 -26.20
N LEU A 19 10.30 -4.38 -27.40
CA LEU A 19 8.85 -4.42 -27.65
C LEU A 19 8.18 -5.63 -26.98
N VAL A 20 8.80 -6.81 -27.04
CA VAL A 20 8.27 -8.02 -26.36
C VAL A 20 8.30 -7.83 -24.84
N SER A 21 9.37 -7.24 -24.29
CA SER A 21 9.44 -6.95 -22.85
C SER A 21 8.34 -5.99 -22.42
N GLY A 22 8.11 -4.89 -23.16
CA GLY A 22 7.08 -3.90 -22.84
C GLY A 22 5.65 -4.43 -22.87
N ILE A 23 5.35 -5.42 -23.72
CA ILE A 23 4.03 -6.06 -23.80
C ILE A 23 3.82 -7.05 -22.64
N LEU A 24 4.86 -7.78 -22.19
CA LEU A 24 4.75 -8.69 -21.05
C LEU A 24 4.59 -7.98 -19.69
N TYR A 25 5.04 -6.73 -19.55
CA TYR A 25 4.84 -5.95 -18.32
C TYR A 25 3.40 -5.42 -18.15
N ALA A 26 2.56 -5.47 -19.19
CA ALA A 26 1.20 -4.91 -19.12
C ALA A 26 0.18 -5.88 -18.49
N GLU A 27 0.49 -7.17 -18.37
CA GLU A 27 -0.48 -8.20 -17.93
C GLU A 27 -0.49 -8.46 -16.41
N GLU A 28 0.55 -8.05 -15.67
CA GLU A 28 0.63 -8.30 -14.22
C GLU A 28 -0.28 -7.37 -13.38
N LYS A 29 -0.80 -6.29 -13.97
CA LYS A 29 -1.59 -5.29 -13.25
C LYS A 29 -2.98 -5.76 -12.77
N ASN A 30 -3.43 -6.95 -13.18
CA ASN A 30 -4.73 -7.51 -12.81
C ASN A 30 -4.68 -8.53 -11.65
N MET A 31 -3.51 -8.74 -11.02
CA MET A 31 -3.37 -9.69 -9.89
C MET A 31 -3.48 -9.05 -8.51
N LEU A 32 -3.81 -7.75 -8.42
CA LEU A 32 -4.04 -7.13 -7.12
C LEU A 32 -5.40 -7.60 -6.59
N PRO A 33 -5.49 -8.14 -5.35
CA PRO A 33 -6.77 -8.42 -4.74
C PRO A 33 -7.62 -7.15 -4.76
N PRO A 34 -8.96 -7.26 -4.89
CA PRO A 34 -9.83 -6.10 -4.92
C PRO A 34 -9.51 -5.19 -3.72
N PRO A 35 -9.55 -3.85 -3.90
CA PRO A 35 -9.33 -2.92 -2.80
C PRO A 35 -10.23 -3.32 -1.65
N ARG A 36 -9.64 -3.60 -0.48
CA ARG A 36 -10.42 -3.87 0.73
C ARG A 36 -11.41 -2.72 0.92
N ASP A 37 -12.65 -3.05 1.30
CA ASP A 37 -13.64 -2.03 1.63
C ASP A 37 -13.00 -1.07 2.66
N PRO A 38 -12.91 0.24 2.35
CA PRO A 38 -12.23 1.21 3.21
C PRO A 38 -12.81 1.22 4.63
N THR A 39 -14.08 0.87 4.79
CA THR A 39 -14.72 0.77 6.11
C THR A 39 -14.20 -0.41 6.92
N THR A 40 -13.83 -1.51 6.25
CA THR A 40 -13.24 -2.70 6.89
C THR A 40 -11.83 -2.40 7.39
N ALA A 41 -11.04 -1.66 6.60
CA ALA A 41 -9.69 -1.25 7.00
C ALA A 41 -9.69 -0.38 8.28
N ILE A 42 -10.63 0.56 8.41
CA ILE A 42 -10.74 1.41 9.61
C ILE A 42 -11.09 0.55 10.84
N ARG A 43 -12.01 -0.40 10.72
CA ARG A 43 -12.39 -1.29 11.83
C ARG A 43 -11.22 -2.19 12.26
N GLU A 44 -10.49 -2.78 11.32
CA GLU A 44 -9.30 -3.59 11.63
C GLU A 44 -8.25 -2.78 12.40
N GLU A 45 -8.01 -1.53 12.02
CA GLU A 45 -7.10 -0.64 12.73
C GLU A 45 -7.59 -0.26 14.12
N TYR A 46 -8.90 -0.09 14.29
CA TYR A 46 -9.52 0.15 15.60
C TYR A 46 -9.32 -1.07 16.51
N ASP A 47 -9.57 -2.27 15.99
CA ASP A 47 -9.38 -3.51 16.74
C ASP A 47 -7.91 -3.72 17.11
N MET A 48 -6.97 -3.31 16.25
CA MET A 48 -5.54 -3.32 16.58
C MET A 48 -5.21 -2.37 17.75
N ALA A 49 -5.82 -1.17 17.76
CA ALA A 49 -5.65 -0.22 18.85
C ALA A 49 -6.28 -0.75 20.14
N LEU A 50 -7.45 -1.40 20.04
CA LEU A 50 -8.13 -2.05 21.16
C LEU A 50 -7.31 -3.19 21.76
N ARG A 51 -6.71 -4.05 20.92
CA ARG A 51 -5.83 -5.14 21.39
C ARG A 51 -4.58 -4.62 22.09
N SER A 52 -4.05 -3.49 21.63
CA SER A 52 -2.85 -2.88 22.23
C SER A 52 -3.20 -2.12 23.52
N ASN A 53 -4.35 -1.45 23.52
CA ASN A 53 -4.90 -0.63 24.60
C ASN A 53 -3.91 0.35 25.23
N THR A 54 -2.99 0.91 24.44
CA THR A 54 -2.02 1.90 24.91
C THR A 54 -2.40 3.30 24.46
N PRO A 55 -2.01 4.35 25.21
CA PRO A 55 -2.22 5.74 24.78
C PRO A 55 -1.63 6.06 23.40
N GLU A 56 -0.51 5.44 23.05
CA GLU A 56 0.15 5.57 21.75
C GLU A 56 -0.69 4.99 20.61
N ALA A 57 -1.27 3.80 20.82
CA ALA A 57 -2.09 3.13 19.82
C ALA A 57 -3.36 3.93 19.52
N TRP A 58 -4.04 4.41 20.57
CA TRP A 58 -5.23 5.24 20.42
C TRP A 58 -4.93 6.59 19.74
N ARG A 59 -3.85 7.29 20.12
CA ARG A 59 -3.43 8.53 19.43
C ARG A 59 -3.17 8.31 17.94
N ARG A 60 -2.51 7.21 17.57
CA ARG A 60 -2.23 6.90 16.18
C ARG A 60 -3.51 6.65 15.39
N PHE A 61 -4.47 5.94 15.96
CA PHE A 61 -5.77 5.71 15.33
C PHE A 61 -6.52 7.02 15.10
N ILE A 62 -6.65 7.85 16.14
CA ILE A 62 -7.33 9.17 16.06
C ILE A 62 -6.65 10.08 15.03
N ALA A 63 -5.32 10.11 14.98
CA ALA A 63 -4.59 10.95 14.04
C ALA A 63 -4.86 10.57 12.57
N ARG A 64 -5.04 9.27 12.28
CA ARG A 64 -5.29 8.76 10.92
C ARG A 64 -6.75 8.90 10.49
N HIS A 65 -7.69 8.77 11.42
CA HIS A 65 -9.13 8.73 11.13
C HIS A 65 -9.90 9.90 11.75
N ARG A 66 -9.34 11.11 11.71
CA ARG A 66 -10.00 12.31 12.25
C ARG A 66 -11.37 12.49 11.61
N GLY A 67 -12.40 12.62 12.45
CA GLY A 67 -13.79 12.80 12.01
C GLY A 67 -14.58 11.51 11.76
N HIS A 68 -13.95 10.33 11.87
CA HIS A 68 -14.67 9.06 11.85
C HIS A 68 -15.36 8.81 13.21
N PRO A 69 -16.58 8.23 13.27
CA PRO A 69 -17.26 7.93 14.54
C PRO A 69 -16.39 7.13 15.53
N LEU A 70 -15.68 6.10 15.05
CA LEU A 70 -14.75 5.32 15.88
C LEU A 70 -13.59 6.15 16.47
N ALA A 71 -13.22 7.28 15.86
CA ALA A 71 -12.18 8.15 16.43
C ALA A 71 -12.69 8.93 17.65
N ILE A 72 -14.00 9.16 17.74
CA ILE A 72 -14.66 9.72 18.91
C ILE A 72 -14.56 8.70 20.06
N GLU A 73 -14.98 7.45 19.81
CA GLU A 73 -14.87 6.36 20.78
C GLU A 73 -13.41 6.11 21.21
N ALA A 74 -12.47 6.13 20.27
CA ALA A 74 -11.04 5.99 20.56
C ALA A 74 -10.50 7.10 21.49
N SER A 75 -11.13 8.28 21.52
CA SER A 75 -10.73 9.37 22.42
C SER A 75 -11.08 9.04 23.88
N ASP A 76 -12.21 8.37 24.12
CA ASP A 76 -12.58 7.90 25.45
C ASP A 76 -11.62 6.79 25.93
N HIS A 77 -11.27 5.86 25.03
CA HIS A 77 -10.29 4.83 25.32
C HIS A 77 -8.89 5.41 25.59
N LEU A 78 -8.47 6.44 24.85
CA LEU A 78 -7.22 7.16 25.12
C LEU A 78 -7.22 7.75 26.54
N GLN A 79 -8.31 8.39 26.95
CA GLN A 79 -8.40 8.97 28.28
C GLN A 79 -8.32 7.91 29.39
N LYS A 80 -9.02 6.77 29.22
CA LYS A 80 -8.94 5.63 30.15
C LYS A 80 -7.53 5.06 30.26
N ALA A 81 -6.88 4.85 29.12
CA ALA A 81 -5.51 4.33 29.05
C ALA A 81 -4.50 5.30 29.68
N GLN A 82 -4.71 6.62 29.57
CA GLN A 82 -3.86 7.63 30.23
C GLN A 82 -4.05 7.69 31.74
N ASN A 83 -5.26 7.40 32.21
CA ASN A 83 -5.59 7.39 33.64
C ASN A 83 -5.14 6.10 34.36
N GLY A 84 -4.50 5.17 33.65
CA GLY A 84 -4.04 3.90 34.21
C GLY A 84 -5.18 2.91 34.50
N ASN A 85 -6.36 3.10 33.90
CA ASN A 85 -7.49 2.19 34.01
C ASN A 85 -7.75 1.56 32.63
N PRO A 86 -6.92 0.59 32.19
CA PRO A 86 -7.03 -0.01 30.87
C PRO A 86 -8.37 -0.73 30.66
#